data_AF-A0A0L0FL45-F1
#
_entry.id   AF-A0A0L0FL45-F1
#
_cell.length_a   1.000
_cell.length_b   1.000
_cell.length_c   1.000
_cell.angle_alpha   90.00
_cell.angle_beta   90.00
_cell.angle_gamma   90.00
#
_symmetry.space_group_name_H-M   'P 1'
#
loop_
_entity.id
_entity.type
_entity.pdbx_description
1 polymer ?
#
loop_
_entity_poly.entity_id
_entity_poly.type
_entity_poly.pdbx_seq_one_letter_code
_entity_poly.pdbx_strand_id
1 'polypeptide(L)'
;MLQKFRELTRKRRCEETLDALIGCRAIGYLFEIGSIAAAGQLTEQWAITHITGRDLCQHVNIGYESREALLQTIEFLHASVPISATTMQTFMFINQNLSFMLRTHVIALFKSEEVVEYCLKLLALAKVGFLNVDGSGVKPPTHDASTDIEVVSTAHS
;
A
#
# COMPACT_ATOMS: atom_id res chain seq x y z
N MET A 1 8.72 3.93 5.58
CA MET A 1 8.11 2.58 5.51
C MET A 1 7.55 2.27 4.12
N LEU A 2 6.63 3.09 3.59
CA LEU A 2 5.99 2.87 2.27
C LEU A 2 6.98 2.77 1.09
N GLN A 3 8.03 3.60 1.08
CA GLN A 3 9.04 3.63 -0.01
C GLN A 3 9.89 2.35 -0.07
N LYS A 4 10.27 1.79 1.08
CA LYS A 4 11.01 0.51 1.13
C LYS A 4 10.10 -0.67 0.84
N PHE A 5 8.83 -0.58 1.24
CA PHE A 5 7.84 -1.58 0.86
C PHE A 5 7.67 -1.63 -0.66
N ARG A 6 7.57 -0.47 -1.33
CA ARG A 6 7.60 -0.39 -2.80
C ARG A 6 8.87 -0.98 -3.41
N GLU A 7 10.03 -0.75 -2.79
CA GLU A 7 11.30 -1.34 -3.27
C GLU A 7 11.33 -2.87 -3.13
N LEU A 8 10.76 -3.42 -2.05
CA LEU A 8 10.66 -4.87 -1.82
C LEU A 8 9.63 -5.51 -2.74
N THR A 9 8.49 -4.85 -2.98
CA THR A 9 7.51 -5.32 -3.95
C THR A 9 8.06 -5.25 -5.37
N ARG A 10 8.83 -4.22 -5.71
CA ARG A 10 9.52 -4.12 -7.02
C ARG A 10 10.52 -5.26 -7.24
N LYS A 11 11.32 -5.59 -6.21
CA LYS A 11 12.26 -6.72 -6.25
C LYS A 11 11.57 -8.06 -6.44
N ARG A 12 10.35 -8.22 -5.90
CA ARG A 12 9.53 -9.42 -6.04
C ARG A 12 8.54 -9.37 -7.21
N ARG A 13 8.60 -8.34 -8.06
CA ARG A 13 7.68 -8.11 -9.19
C ARG A 13 6.20 -8.19 -8.77
N CYS A 14 5.87 -7.52 -7.67
CA CYS A 14 4.53 -7.45 -7.10
C CYS A 14 4.09 -6.01 -6.75
N GLU A 15 4.80 -5.00 -7.27
CA GLU A 15 4.47 -3.58 -7.08
C GLU A 15 3.12 -3.25 -7.73
N GLU A 16 2.84 -3.87 -8.87
CA GLU A 16 1.57 -3.78 -9.59
C GLU A 16 0.40 -4.35 -8.78
N THR A 17 0.62 -5.42 -8.00
CA THR A 17 -0.40 -5.98 -7.10
C THR A 17 -0.74 -5.00 -5.96
N LEU A 18 0.24 -4.27 -5.45
CA LEU A 18 0.04 -3.25 -4.42
C LEU A 18 -0.68 -2.02 -4.98
N ASP A 19 -0.23 -1.51 -6.12
CA ASP A 19 -0.83 -0.35 -6.76
C ASP A 19 -2.28 -0.66 -7.19
N ALA A 20 -2.54 -1.88 -7.68
CA ALA A 20 -3.88 -2.36 -7.94
C ALA A 20 -4.76 -2.39 -6.68
N LEU A 21 -4.23 -2.84 -5.53
CA LEU A 21 -4.96 -2.84 -4.26
C LEU A 21 -5.31 -1.42 -3.80
N ILE A 22 -4.38 -0.48 -3.94
CA ILE A 22 -4.62 0.93 -3.60
C ILE A 22 -5.74 1.49 -4.49
N GLY A 23 -5.69 1.20 -5.79
CA GLY A 23 -6.72 1.59 -6.75
C GLY A 23 -8.11 1.04 -6.40
N CYS A 24 -8.23 -0.27 -6.13
CA CYS A 24 -9.49 -0.90 -5.70
C CYS A 24 -10.07 -0.23 -4.45
N ARG A 25 -9.23 0.11 -3.47
CA ARG A 25 -9.68 0.78 -2.25
C ARG A 25 -10.19 2.20 -2.52
N ALA A 26 -9.50 2.96 -3.37
CA ALA A 26 -9.92 4.29 -3.75
C ALA A 26 -11.27 4.27 -4.48
N ILE A 27 -11.47 3.31 -5.38
CA ILE A 27 -12.74 3.09 -6.07
C ILE A 27 -13.87 2.82 -5.06
N GLY A 28 -13.64 1.91 -4.11
CA GLY A 28 -14.62 1.56 -3.08
C GLY A 28 -15.05 2.79 -2.25
N TYR A 29 -14.08 3.61 -1.85
CA TYR A 29 -14.35 4.86 -1.15
C TYR A 29 -15.21 5.84 -1.97
N LEU A 30 -14.94 5.98 -3.27
CA LEU A 30 -15.74 6.85 -4.14
C LEU A 30 -17.20 6.39 -4.26
N PHE A 31 -17.44 5.07 -4.26
CA PHE A 31 -18.79 4.52 -4.20
C PHE A 31 -19.48 4.78 -2.85
N GLU A 32 -18.76 4.63 -1.74
CA GLU A 32 -19.29 4.88 -0.39
C GLU A 32 -19.75 6.32 -0.19
N ILE A 33 -19.01 7.29 -0.73
CA ILE A 33 -19.37 8.72 -0.65
C ILE A 33 -20.36 9.17 -1.73
N GLY A 34 -20.87 8.25 -2.57
CA GLY A 34 -21.86 8.53 -3.61
C GLY A 34 -21.29 9.22 -4.86
N SER A 35 -19.97 9.26 -5.04
CA SER A 35 -19.31 9.85 -6.21
C SER A 35 -19.23 8.87 -7.38
N ILE A 36 -20.38 8.47 -7.90
CA ILE A 36 -20.54 7.40 -8.89
C ILE A 36 -19.73 7.68 -10.18
N ALA A 37 -19.82 8.89 -10.72
CA ALA A 37 -19.15 9.24 -11.97
C ALA A 37 -17.62 9.16 -11.84
N ALA A 38 -17.07 9.66 -10.73
CA ALA A 38 -15.64 9.57 -10.46
C ALA A 38 -15.21 8.12 -10.20
N ALA A 39 -16.04 7.35 -9.49
CA ALA A 39 -15.77 5.94 -9.24
C ALA A 39 -15.75 5.13 -10.54
N GLY A 40 -16.66 5.43 -11.47
CA GLY A 40 -16.70 4.79 -12.79
C GLY A 40 -15.49 5.12 -13.65
N GLN A 41 -15.10 6.40 -13.73
CA GLN A 41 -13.88 6.82 -14.42
C GLN A 41 -12.63 6.15 -13.85
N LEU A 42 -12.50 6.10 -12.52
CA LEU A 42 -11.36 5.45 -11.87
C LEU A 42 -11.36 3.94 -12.09
N THR A 43 -12.54 3.29 -12.08
CA THR A 43 -12.69 1.86 -12.36
C THR A 43 -12.23 1.51 -13.76
N GLU A 44 -12.60 2.31 -14.76
CA GLU A 44 -12.16 2.14 -16.13
C GLU A 44 -10.64 2.27 -16.26
N GLN A 45 -10.07 3.35 -15.72
CA GLN A 45 -8.62 3.56 -15.73
C GLN A 45 -7.86 2.41 -15.05
N TRP A 46 -8.39 1.94 -13.93
CA TRP A 46 -7.84 0.81 -13.20
C TRP A 46 -7.86 -0.48 -14.04
N ALA A 47 -8.98 -0.78 -14.68
CA ALA A 47 -9.11 -1.97 -15.53
C ALA A 47 -8.22 -1.91 -16.78
N ILE A 48 -8.11 -0.73 -17.40
CA ILE A 48 -7.17 -0.49 -18.50
C ILE A 48 -5.74 -0.74 -18.03
N THR A 49 -5.37 -0.28 -16.84
CA THR A 49 -4.00 -0.41 -16.34
C THR A 49 -3.67 -1.85 -15.98
N HIS A 50 -4.57 -2.52 -15.26
CA HIS A 50 -4.24 -3.77 -14.57
C HIS A 50 -4.86 -5.03 -15.20
N ILE A 51 -5.78 -4.92 -16.16
CA ILE A 51 -6.53 -6.07 -16.70
C ILE A 51 -6.44 -6.16 -18.23
N THR A 52 -6.68 -5.05 -18.95
CA THR A 52 -6.80 -5.04 -20.42
C THR A 52 -5.67 -4.29 -21.12
N GLY A 53 -4.79 -3.63 -20.36
CA GLY A 53 -3.70 -2.82 -20.87
C GLY A 53 -2.66 -3.61 -21.65
N ARG A 54 -1.83 -2.90 -22.41
CA ARG A 54 -0.73 -3.52 -23.18
C ARG A 54 0.51 -3.79 -22.34
N ASP A 55 0.67 -3.09 -21.23
CA ASP A 55 1.80 -3.29 -20.31
C ASP A 55 1.51 -4.45 -19.36
N LEU A 56 2.03 -5.63 -19.70
CA LEU A 56 1.89 -6.85 -18.91
C LEU A 56 2.58 -6.74 -17.53
N CYS A 57 3.52 -5.80 -17.34
CA CYS A 57 4.17 -5.60 -16.05
C CYS A 57 3.23 -5.00 -14.99
N GLN A 58 2.11 -4.41 -15.42
CA GLN A 58 1.10 -3.83 -14.54
C GLN A 58 -0.10 -4.76 -14.31
N HIS A 59 -0.13 -5.91 -14.99
CA HIS A 59 -1.27 -6.82 -14.95
C HIS A 59 -1.37 -7.53 -13.61
N VAL A 60 -2.58 -7.58 -13.07
CA VAL A 60 -2.90 -8.42 -11.91
C VAL A 60 -3.65 -9.66 -12.37
N ASN A 61 -3.23 -10.80 -11.85
CA ASN A 61 -3.91 -12.05 -12.14
C ASN A 61 -5.18 -12.14 -11.30
N ILE A 62 -6.34 -12.11 -11.95
CA ILE A 62 -7.66 -12.27 -11.33
C ILE A 62 -8.39 -13.43 -12.01
N GLY A 63 -9.28 -14.09 -11.28
CA GLY A 63 -10.10 -15.16 -11.82
C GLY A 63 -10.97 -14.68 -13.00
N TYR A 64 -11.22 -15.58 -13.96
CA TYR A 64 -12.01 -15.31 -15.15
C TYR A 64 -13.37 -14.68 -14.83
N GLU A 65 -14.11 -15.24 -13.87
CA GLU A 65 -15.43 -14.75 -13.46
C GLU A 65 -15.38 -13.31 -12.92
N SER A 66 -14.35 -12.98 -12.12
CA SER A 66 -14.15 -11.61 -11.60
C SER A 66 -13.77 -10.64 -12.72
N ARG A 67 -13.01 -11.10 -13.71
CA ARG A 67 -12.64 -10.30 -14.88
C ARG A 67 -13.84 -9.96 -15.74
N GLU A 68 -14.65 -10.97 -16.08
CA GLU A 68 -15.86 -10.78 -16.88
C GLU A 68 -16.86 -9.87 -16.19
N ALA A 69 -17.11 -10.09 -14.89
CA ALA A 69 -18.02 -9.26 -14.12
C ALA A 69 -17.56 -7.79 -14.02
N LEU A 70 -16.25 -7.56 -13.88
CA LEU A 70 -15.68 -6.22 -13.90
C LEU A 70 -15.87 -5.53 -15.26
N LEU A 71 -15.56 -6.22 -16.36
CA LEU A 71 -15.67 -5.66 -17.71
C LEU A 71 -17.13 -5.32 -18.06
N GLN A 72 -18.05 -6.23 -17.76
CA GLN A 72 -19.49 -5.97 -17.92
C GLN A 72 -19.91 -4.74 -17.12
N THR A 73 -19.42 -4.59 -15.88
CA THR A 73 -19.79 -3.44 -15.07
C THR A 73 -19.26 -2.12 -15.64
N ILE A 74 -18.07 -2.11 -16.24
CA ILE A 74 -17.51 -0.92 -16.92
C ILE A 74 -18.39 -0.54 -18.12
N GLU A 75 -18.79 -1.51 -18.94
CA GLU A 75 -19.69 -1.29 -20.06
C GLU A 75 -21.04 -0.69 -19.61
N PHE A 76 -21.59 -1.19 -18.49
CA PHE A 76 -22.82 -0.64 -17.90
C PHE A 76 -22.65 0.80 -17.37
N LEU A 77 -21.51 1.13 -16.75
CA LEU A 77 -21.22 2.47 -16.26
C LEU A 77 -21.14 3.50 -17.39
N HIS A 78 -20.64 3.10 -18.57
CA HIS A 78 -20.55 3.94 -19.76
C HIS A 78 -21.90 4.22 -20.42
N ALA A 79 -22.85 3.29 -20.31
CA ALA A 79 -24.15 3.38 -20.98
C ALA A 79 -25.03 4.56 -20.51
N SER A 80 -24.59 5.37 -19.53
CA SER A 80 -25.31 6.54 -19.00
C SER A 80 -26.73 6.21 -18.50
N VAL A 81 -26.96 4.95 -18.15
CA VAL A 81 -28.20 4.46 -17.55
C VAL A 81 -28.15 4.73 -16.05
N PRO A 82 -29.25 5.18 -15.41
CA PRO A 82 -29.29 5.25 -13.96
C PRO A 82 -28.92 3.89 -13.36
N ILE A 83 -27.85 3.86 -12.58
CA ILE A 83 -27.33 2.64 -11.97
C ILE A 83 -28.36 2.12 -10.98
N SER A 84 -28.85 0.91 -11.22
CA SER A 84 -29.75 0.25 -10.28
C SER A 84 -29.03 -0.03 -8.96
N ALA A 85 -29.76 -0.02 -7.84
CA ALA A 85 -29.19 -0.39 -6.54
C ALA A 85 -28.52 -1.79 -6.58
N THR A 86 -29.07 -2.72 -7.36
CA THR A 86 -28.51 -4.06 -7.59
C THR A 86 -27.15 -3.99 -8.30
N THR A 87 -27.04 -3.22 -9.37
CA THR A 87 -25.77 -3.03 -10.10
C THR A 87 -24.68 -2.44 -9.19
N MET A 88 -25.06 -1.47 -8.35
CA MET A 88 -24.16 -0.89 -7.36
C MET A 88 -23.68 -1.94 -6.34
N GLN A 89 -24.58 -2.77 -5.82
CA GLN A 89 -24.24 -3.84 -4.88
C GLN A 89 -23.33 -4.89 -5.51
N THR A 90 -23.61 -5.31 -6.74
CA THR A 90 -22.75 -6.24 -7.50
C THR A 90 -21.36 -5.64 -7.68
N PHE A 91 -21.26 -4.36 -8.01
CA PHE A 91 -19.98 -3.69 -8.14
C PHE A 91 -19.20 -3.68 -6.82
N MET A 92 -19.85 -3.26 -5.73
CA MET A 92 -19.21 -3.24 -4.42
C MET A 92 -18.73 -4.63 -4.00
N PHE A 93 -19.51 -5.67 -4.29
CA PHE A 93 -19.12 -7.06 -4.02
C PHE A 93 -17.87 -7.47 -4.82
N ILE A 94 -17.83 -7.16 -6.12
CA ILE A 94 -16.66 -7.44 -6.96
C ILE A 94 -15.43 -6.71 -6.42
N ASN A 95 -15.56 -5.41 -6.11
CA ASN A 95 -14.46 -4.61 -5.61
C ASN A 95 -13.96 -5.09 -4.23
N GLN A 96 -14.86 -5.55 -3.36
CA GLN A 96 -14.50 -6.16 -2.08
C GLN A 96 -13.74 -7.47 -2.27
N ASN A 97 -14.20 -8.35 -3.18
CA ASN A 97 -13.51 -9.60 -3.49
C ASN A 97 -12.12 -9.37 -4.09
N LEU A 98 -12.01 -8.45 -5.05
CA LEU A 98 -10.72 -8.04 -5.63
C LEU A 98 -9.79 -7.48 -4.54
N SER A 99 -10.29 -6.57 -3.71
CA SER A 99 -9.54 -6.03 -2.58
C SER A 99 -9.08 -7.12 -1.61
N PHE A 100 -9.91 -8.12 -1.33
CA PHE A 100 -9.56 -9.24 -0.46
C PHE A 100 -8.46 -10.12 -1.06
N MET A 101 -8.58 -10.49 -2.34
CA MET A 101 -7.54 -11.29 -3.03
C MET A 101 -6.20 -10.55 -3.07
N LEU A 102 -6.21 -9.30 -3.52
CA LEU A 102 -5.00 -8.48 -3.61
C LEU A 102 -4.38 -8.26 -2.22
N ARG A 103 -5.20 -8.00 -1.19
CA ARG A 103 -4.74 -7.90 0.20
C ARG A 103 -4.10 -9.20 0.69
N THR A 104 -4.67 -10.35 0.35
CA THR A 104 -4.12 -11.66 0.75
C THR A 104 -2.73 -11.87 0.14
N HIS A 105 -2.56 -11.53 -1.15
CA HIS A 105 -1.26 -11.55 -1.81
C HIS A 105 -0.25 -10.58 -1.17
N VAL A 106 -0.67 -9.34 -0.91
CA VAL A 106 0.17 -8.34 -0.23
C VAL A 106 0.56 -8.80 1.19
N ILE A 107 -0.35 -9.39 1.96
CA ILE A 107 -0.05 -9.92 3.30
C ILE A 107 0.93 -11.09 3.24
N ALA A 108 0.77 -12.00 2.28
CA ALA A 108 1.71 -13.11 2.08
C ALA A 108 3.12 -12.59 1.79
N LEU A 109 3.25 -11.51 1.01
CA LEU A 109 4.51 -10.82 0.76
C LEU A 109 5.08 -10.15 2.03
N PHE A 110 4.24 -9.53 2.85
CA PHE A 110 4.65 -8.97 4.15
C PHE A 110 5.17 -10.03 5.12
N LYS A 111 4.66 -11.26 5.03
CA LYS A 111 5.13 -12.40 5.82
C LYS A 111 6.39 -13.07 5.26
N SER A 112 6.94 -12.58 4.15
CA SER A 112 8.19 -13.10 3.62
C SER A 112 9.35 -12.82 4.57
N GLU A 113 10.29 -13.77 4.65
CA GLU A 113 11.43 -13.73 5.57
C GLU A 113 12.24 -12.43 5.44
N GLU A 114 12.46 -11.93 4.22
CA GLU A 114 13.18 -10.67 3.98
C GLU A 114 12.48 -9.43 4.57
N VAL A 115 11.14 -9.35 4.47
CA VAL A 115 10.38 -8.22 5.02
C VAL A 115 10.38 -8.30 6.55
N VAL A 116 10.23 -9.51 7.10
CA VAL A 116 10.30 -9.75 8.54
C VAL A 116 11.68 -9.38 9.09
N GLU A 117 12.76 -9.84 8.46
CA GLU A 117 14.12 -9.53 8.84
C GLU A 117 14.39 -8.02 8.76
N TYR A 118 13.87 -7.34 7.73
CA TYR A 118 13.99 -5.89 7.60
C TYR A 118 13.23 -5.14 8.71
N CYS A 119 12.00 -5.57 9.04
CA CYS A 119 11.23 -5.02 10.15
C CYS A 119 11.94 -5.24 11.49
N LEU A 120 12.58 -6.40 11.69
CA LEU A 120 13.38 -6.69 12.87
C LEU A 120 14.62 -5.79 12.95
N LYS A 121 15.31 -5.53 11.83
CA LYS A 121 16.43 -4.58 11.76
C LYS A 121 15.99 -3.16 12.09
N LEU A 122 14.86 -2.70 11.55
CA LEU A 122 14.29 -1.38 11.89
C LEU A 122 13.90 -1.29 13.37
N LEU A 123 13.29 -2.34 13.92
CA LEU A 123 12.93 -2.40 15.33
C LEU A 123 14.17 -2.39 16.23
N ALA A 124 15.24 -3.09 15.83
CA ALA A 124 16.51 -3.06 16.54
C ALA A 124 17.11 -1.66 16.53
N LEU A 125 17.15 -1.00 15.37
CA LEU A 125 17.63 0.38 15.22
C LEU A 125 16.78 1.39 16.02
N ALA A 126 15.48 1.19 16.10
CA ALA A 126 14.60 1.99 16.95
C ALA A 126 14.89 1.78 18.44
N LYS A 127 15.04 0.52 18.88
CA LYS A 127 15.35 0.18 20.28
C LYS A 127 16.70 0.74 20.75
N VAL A 128 17.68 0.85 19.86
CA VAL A 128 18.97 1.48 20.16
C VAL A 128 18.98 3.00 19.95
N GLY A 129 17.83 3.63 19.71
CA GLY A 129 17.68 5.08 19.62
C GLY A 129 18.16 5.71 18.31
N PHE A 130 18.50 4.90 17.30
CA PHE A 130 18.93 5.38 15.98
C PHE A 130 17.75 5.71 15.04
N LEU A 131 16.53 5.37 15.44
CA LEU A 131 15.33 5.58 14.65
C LEU A 131 14.17 6.02 15.55
N ASN A 132 13.71 7.26 15.40
CA ASN A 132 12.45 7.71 15.99
C ASN A 132 11.29 7.11 15.18
N VAL A 133 10.54 6.21 15.80
CA VAL A 133 9.38 5.55 15.16
C VAL A 133 8.11 6.41 15.27
N ASP A 134 8.16 7.46 16.09
CA ASP A 134 7.03 8.35 16.30
C ASP A 134 7.09 9.50 15.30
N GLY A 135 6.04 9.66 14.50
CA GLY A 135 5.87 10.73 13.50
C GLY A 135 5.85 12.15 14.06
N SER A 136 6.20 12.34 15.33
CA SER A 136 6.48 13.63 15.96
C SER A 136 7.99 13.81 16.07
N GLY A 137 8.57 14.69 15.26
CA GLY A 137 9.96 15.10 15.45
C GLY A 137 10.15 15.73 16.83
N VAL A 138 10.74 14.98 17.77
CA VAL A 138 11.28 15.51 19.03
C VAL A 138 12.69 14.97 19.20
N LYS A 139 13.60 15.88 19.51
CA LYS A 139 15.06 15.81 19.36
C LYS A 139 15.72 14.67 20.16
N PRO A 140 16.92 14.22 19.74
CA PRO A 140 17.74 13.30 20.52
C PRO A 140 18.03 13.88 21.91
N PRO A 141 18.25 13.03 22.93
CA PRO A 141 18.57 13.48 24.28
C PRO A 141 19.84 14.31 24.23
N THR A 142 19.75 15.56 24.68
CA THR A 142 20.91 16.38 25.01
C THR A 142 21.68 15.65 26.08
N HIS A 143 22.88 15.21 25.71
CA HIS A 143 23.87 14.70 26.62
C HIS A 143 24.38 15.91 27.43
N ASP A 144 23.66 16.30 28.49
CA ASP A 144 24.24 17.11 29.56
C ASP A 144 25.19 16.20 30.33
N ALA A 145 26.35 15.95 29.72
CA ALA A 145 27.52 15.50 30.44
C ALA A 145 28.03 16.69 31.27
N SER A 146 27.39 16.95 32.40
CA SER A 146 28.07 17.64 33.51
C SER A 146 29.06 16.65 34.11
N THR A 147 30.14 16.41 33.39
CA THR A 147 31.34 15.80 33.95
C THR A 147 32.36 16.93 34.02
N ASP A 148 32.30 17.69 35.12
CA ASP A 148 33.44 18.50 35.55
C ASP A 148 34.58 17.53 35.86
N ILE A 149 35.42 17.31 34.84
CA ILE A 149 36.72 16.66 34.97
C ILE A 149 37.74 17.78 34.74
N GLU A 150 38.13 18.47 35.81
CA GLU A 150 39.39 19.18 35.83
C GLU A 150 40.53 18.15 35.88
N VAL A 151 41.21 17.96 34.76
CA VAL A 151 42.51 17.30 34.68
C VAL A 151 43.50 18.29 34.11
N VAL A 152 44.42 18.78 34.95
CA VAL A 152 45.77 19.22 34.56
C VAL A 152 46.72 18.69 35.64
N SER A 153 47.33 17.53 35.42
CA SER A 153 48.69 17.32 34.88
C SER A 153 49.79 17.51 35.95
N THR A 154 50.19 16.43 36.64
CA THR A 154 51.48 15.68 36.51
C THR A 154 52.76 16.43 36.94
N ALA A 155 53.49 15.88 37.92
CA ALA A 155 54.73 15.11 37.70
C ALA A 155 55.45 14.80 39.03
N HIS A 156 55.99 13.59 39.13
CA HIS A 156 56.90 13.14 40.16
C HIS A 156 58.28 13.82 40.04
N SER A 157 58.85 14.28 41.16
CA SER A 157 60.15 13.86 41.75
C SER A 157 60.43 14.70 43.00
#